data_AF-A0A935WAS6-F1
#
_entry.id   AF-A0A935WAS6-F1
#
_cell.length_a   1.000
_cell.length_b   1.000
_cell.length_c   1.000
_cell.angle_alpha   90.00
_cell.angle_beta   90.00
_cell.angle_gamma   90.00
#
_symmetry.space_group_name_H-M   'P 1'
#
loop_
_entity.id
_entity.type
_entity.pdbx_description
1 polymer ?
#
loop_
_entity_poly.entity_id
_entity_poly.type
_entity_poly.pdbx_seq_one_letter_code
_entity_poly.pdbx_strand_id
1 'polypeptide(L)'
;MRLANDGRWRVREGVAFGFQIIGESDFSELCKIFDEWIISSNNYEKRAILVSLAHPNFLNKQNAVYCLKIADNILSGLNNEDGIDVLKKGLEFTISVFTAANEETGFKLFEKWIGKNKIIDKILRENLKKNRIRKLNNARTEQLLKILN
;
A
#
# COMPACT_ATOMS: atom_id res chain seq x y z
N MET A 1 -1.27 -5.34 17.61
CA MET A 1 -2.14 -5.66 16.46
C MET A 1 -3.62 -5.80 16.81
N ARG A 2 -4.03 -6.39 17.94
CA ARG A 2 -5.47 -6.56 18.30
C ARG A 2 -6.32 -5.29 18.10
N LEU A 3 -5.78 -4.11 18.42
CA LEU A 3 -6.47 -2.81 18.24
C LEU A 3 -6.63 -2.37 16.77
N ALA A 4 -5.89 -2.95 15.81
CA ALA A 4 -6.12 -2.73 14.38
C ALA A 4 -7.47 -3.32 13.93
N ASN A 5 -8.02 -4.26 14.71
CA ASN A 5 -9.33 -4.87 14.49
C ASN A 5 -10.46 -4.16 15.23
N ASP A 6 -10.17 -3.08 15.97
CA ASP A 6 -11.20 -2.34 16.71
C ASP A 6 -12.20 -1.71 15.74
N GLY A 7 -13.50 -1.74 16.05
CA GLY A 7 -14.55 -1.15 15.21
C GLY A 7 -14.39 0.37 15.02
N ARG A 8 -13.75 1.07 15.96
CA ARG A 8 -13.54 2.52 15.96
C ARG A 8 -12.31 2.87 15.11
N TRP A 9 -12.52 3.64 14.05
CA TRP A 9 -11.46 3.97 13.09
C TRP A 9 -10.25 4.71 13.71
N ARG A 10 -10.46 5.55 14.74
CA ARG A 10 -9.37 6.26 15.45
C ARG A 10 -8.42 5.33 16.20
N VAL A 11 -8.94 4.24 16.76
CA VAL A 11 -8.10 3.25 17.46
C VAL A 11 -7.20 2.54 16.47
N ARG A 12 -7.70 2.26 15.27
CA ARG A 12 -6.91 1.68 14.17
C ARG A 12 -5.81 2.63 13.68
N GLU A 13 -6.05 3.93 13.68
CA GLU A 13 -5.03 4.93 13.34
C GLU A 13 -3.95 5.06 14.43
N GLY A 14 -4.33 4.98 15.70
CA GLY A 14 -3.37 4.96 16.81
C GLY A 14 -2.35 3.81 16.70
N VAL A 15 -2.77 2.65 16.16
CA VAL A 15 -1.85 1.54 15.86
C VAL A 15 -0.84 1.94 14.78
N ALA A 16 -1.28 2.61 13.72
CA ALA A 16 -0.38 3.06 12.67
C ALA A 16 0.62 4.11 13.19
N PHE A 17 0.17 5.03 14.04
CA PHE A 17 1.04 6.02 14.68
C PHE A 17 2.10 5.38 15.57
N GLY A 18 1.75 4.32 16.31
CA GLY A 18 2.73 3.55 17.09
C GLY A 18 3.86 2.99 16.24
N PHE A 19 3.54 2.41 15.07
CA PHE A 19 4.57 1.93 14.13
C PHE A 19 5.37 3.06 13.49
N GLN A 20 4.73 4.20 13.24
CA GLN A 20 5.42 5.36 12.70
C GLN A 20 6.51 5.86 13.66
N ILE A 21 6.24 5.89 14.97
CA ILE A 21 7.24 6.25 15.99
C ILE A 21 8.44 5.28 15.97
N ILE A 22 8.17 3.97 15.85
CA ILE A 22 9.23 2.94 15.75
C ILE A 22 10.06 3.17 14.48
N GLY A 23 9.40 3.31 13.32
CA GLY A 23 10.09 3.47 12.04
C GLY A 23 10.84 4.80 11.89
N GLU A 24 10.42 5.85 12.60
CA GLU A 24 11.15 7.13 12.62
C GLU A 24 12.48 6.99 13.39
N SER A 25 12.53 6.08 14.35
CA SER A 25 13.75 5.76 15.08
C SER A 25 14.62 4.79 14.28
N ASP A 26 14.03 3.72 13.72
CA ASP A 26 14.69 2.74 12.87
C ASP A 26 13.71 2.09 11.88
N PHE A 27 13.79 2.49 10.61
CA PHE A 27 12.97 1.93 9.55
C PHE A 27 13.28 0.45 9.26
N SER A 28 14.54 0.05 9.38
CA SER A 28 14.94 -1.35 9.15
C SER A 28 14.35 -2.26 10.22
N GLU A 29 14.27 -1.81 11.47
CA GLU A 29 13.63 -2.58 12.54
C GLU A 29 12.13 -2.70 12.31
N LEU A 30 11.48 -1.62 11.87
CA LEU A 30 10.07 -1.67 11.47
C LEU A 30 9.83 -2.68 10.34
N CYS A 31 10.71 -2.74 9.34
CA CYS A 31 10.62 -3.72 8.26
C CYS A 31 10.66 -5.17 8.77
N LYS A 32 11.53 -5.49 9.74
CA LYS A 32 11.61 -6.85 10.31
C LYS A 32 10.29 -7.23 10.99
N ILE A 33 9.75 -6.32 11.80
CA ILE A 33 8.46 -6.52 12.47
C ILE A 33 7.36 -6.82 11.45
N PHE A 34 7.28 -6.05 10.37
CA PHE A 34 6.26 -6.24 9.34
C PHE A 34 6.47 -7.50 8.48
N ASP A 35 7.72 -7.88 8.18
CA ASP A 35 8.02 -9.09 7.42
C ASP A 35 7.59 -10.36 8.18
N GLU A 36 7.76 -10.39 9.50
CA GLU A 36 7.28 -11.49 10.34
C GLU A 36 5.75 -11.52 10.42
N TRP A 37 5.14 -10.36 10.61
CA TRP A 37 3.72 -10.29 10.96
C TRP A 37 2.78 -10.41 9.76
N ILE A 38 3.20 -9.97 8.59
CA ILE A 38 2.34 -9.98 7.39
C ILE A 38 1.85 -11.40 7.04
N ILE A 39 2.61 -12.43 7.43
CA ILE A 39 2.32 -13.85 7.18
C ILE A 39 1.00 -14.29 7.84
N SER A 40 0.72 -13.82 9.06
CA SER A 40 -0.46 -14.20 9.84
C SER A 40 -1.51 -13.10 9.96
N SER A 41 -1.32 -11.99 9.24
CA SER A 41 -2.17 -10.80 9.33
C SER A 41 -3.51 -10.97 8.61
N ASN A 42 -4.59 -10.50 9.22
CA ASN A 42 -5.89 -10.35 8.56
C ASN A 42 -5.98 -9.05 7.72
N ASN A 43 -7.11 -8.81 7.06
CA ASN A 43 -7.27 -7.65 6.17
C ASN A 43 -7.19 -6.29 6.89
N TYR A 44 -7.62 -6.19 8.15
CA TYR A 44 -7.49 -4.95 8.93
C TYR A 44 -6.04 -4.67 9.32
N GLU A 45 -5.31 -5.72 9.70
CA GLU A 45 -3.90 -5.65 10.07
C GLU A 45 -3.03 -5.31 8.85
N LYS A 46 -3.25 -5.97 7.71
CA LYS A 46 -2.63 -5.62 6.43
C LYS A 46 -2.86 -4.16 6.05
N ARG A 47 -4.07 -3.64 6.29
CA ARG A 47 -4.39 -2.22 6.09
C ARG A 47 -3.60 -1.32 7.04
N ALA A 48 -3.46 -1.70 8.31
CA ALA A 48 -2.68 -0.94 9.27
C ALA A 48 -1.19 -0.87 8.87
N ILE A 49 -0.61 -1.98 8.43
CA ILE A 49 0.77 -2.05 7.90
C ILE A 49 0.94 -1.06 6.73
N LEU A 50 0.07 -1.12 5.73
CA LEU A 50 0.11 -0.23 4.56
C LEU A 50 0.05 1.25 4.95
N VAL A 51 -0.88 1.63 5.83
CA VAL A 51 -1.04 3.02 6.26
C VAL A 51 0.15 3.50 7.10
N SER A 52 0.72 2.62 7.93
CA SER A 52 1.93 2.93 8.71
C SER A 52 3.10 3.27 7.80
N LEU A 53 3.30 2.50 6.73
CA LEU A 53 4.36 2.70 5.75
C LEU A 53 4.17 3.95 4.86
N ALA A 54 2.94 4.48 4.76
CA ALA A 54 2.62 5.68 3.98
C ALA A 54 2.92 6.99 4.72
N HIS A 55 3.90 6.95 5.62
CA HIS A 55 4.35 8.10 6.41
C HIS A 55 5.41 8.91 5.65
N PRO A 56 5.27 10.23 5.51
CA PRO A 56 6.20 11.06 4.74
C PRO A 56 7.68 10.88 5.10
N ASN A 57 7.99 10.71 6.39
CA ASN A 57 9.38 10.58 6.86
C ASN A 57 10.05 9.27 6.40
N PHE A 58 9.29 8.28 5.95
CA PHE A 58 9.83 7.00 5.45
C PHE A 58 10.11 7.03 3.96
N LEU A 59 9.47 7.92 3.22
CA LEU A 59 9.27 7.81 1.78
C LEU A 59 10.41 8.44 0.98
N ASN A 60 11.51 7.70 0.90
CA ASN A 60 12.59 7.91 -0.07
C ASN A 60 12.62 6.77 -1.12
N LYS A 61 13.45 6.91 -2.16
CA LYS A 61 13.53 5.93 -3.25
C LYS A 61 13.83 4.51 -2.76
N GLN A 62 14.70 4.35 -1.77
CA GLN A 62 15.13 3.05 -1.25
C GLN A 62 14.02 2.39 -0.44
N ASN A 63 13.47 3.09 0.55
CA ASN A 63 12.42 2.57 1.43
C ASN A 63 11.12 2.27 0.67
N ALA A 64 10.80 3.08 -0.35
CA ALA A 64 9.64 2.84 -1.19
C ALA A 64 9.67 1.48 -1.91
N VAL A 65 10.85 0.91 -2.19
CA VAL A 65 10.96 -0.45 -2.73
C VAL A 65 10.38 -1.46 -1.75
N TYR A 66 10.69 -1.34 -0.46
CA TYR A 66 10.12 -2.19 0.58
C TYR A 66 8.59 -1.99 0.69
N CYS A 67 8.13 -0.74 0.72
CA CYS A 67 6.70 -0.44 0.80
C CYS A 67 5.92 -1.05 -0.39
N LEU A 68 6.47 -0.97 -1.60
CA LEU A 68 5.89 -1.57 -2.80
C LEU A 68 5.94 -3.10 -2.77
N LYS A 69 7.01 -3.70 -2.21
CA LYS A 69 7.07 -5.16 -1.98
C LYS A 69 5.96 -5.63 -1.02
N ILE A 70 5.68 -4.87 0.03
CA ILE A 70 4.57 -5.18 0.96
C ILE A 70 3.22 -5.08 0.24
N ALA A 71 2.99 -4.02 -0.54
CA ALA A 71 1.78 -3.90 -1.34
C ALA A 71 1.62 -5.04 -2.35
N ASP A 72 2.70 -5.44 -3.02
CA ASP A 72 2.75 -6.57 -3.95
C ASP A 72 2.38 -7.90 -3.28
N ASN A 73 2.92 -8.17 -2.09
CA ASN A 73 2.58 -9.35 -1.29
C ASN A 73 1.08 -9.35 -0.93
N ILE A 74 0.56 -8.22 -0.44
CA ILE A 74 -0.86 -8.10 -0.07
C ILE A 74 -1.78 -8.29 -1.28
N LEU A 75 -1.43 -7.73 -2.44
CA LEU A 75 -2.18 -7.95 -3.68
C LEU A 75 -2.19 -9.42 -4.10
N SER A 76 -1.08 -10.13 -3.91
CA SER A 76 -0.98 -11.56 -4.25
C SER A 76 -1.84 -12.46 -3.38
N GLY A 77 -2.00 -12.11 -2.11
CA GLY A 77 -2.83 -12.83 -1.15
C GLY A 77 -4.20 -12.19 -0.92
N LEU A 78 -4.70 -11.39 -1.87
CA LEU A 78 -5.98 -10.71 -1.71
C LEU A 78 -7.14 -11.74 -1.69
N ASN A 79 -7.95 -11.68 -0.64
CA ASN A 79 -9.09 -12.57 -0.43
C ASN A 79 -10.36 -11.77 -0.07
N ASN A 80 -11.53 -12.40 -0.13
CA ASN A 80 -12.81 -11.76 0.21
C ASN A 80 -13.20 -11.93 1.68
N GLU A 81 -12.22 -12.06 2.59
CA GLU A 81 -12.47 -12.18 4.03
C GLU A 81 -12.84 -10.84 4.68
N ASP A 82 -13.28 -10.90 5.93
CA ASP A 82 -13.67 -9.73 6.72
C ASP A 82 -12.63 -8.61 6.65
N GLY A 83 -13.11 -7.39 6.40
CA GLY A 83 -12.26 -6.21 6.27
C GLY A 83 -11.69 -5.97 4.87
N ILE A 84 -12.05 -6.77 3.85
CA ILE A 84 -11.59 -6.57 2.47
C ILE A 84 -11.86 -5.15 1.94
N ASP A 85 -13.02 -4.56 2.20
CA ASP A 85 -13.30 -3.18 1.75
C ASP A 85 -12.44 -2.13 2.46
N VAL A 86 -12.04 -2.40 3.70
CA VAL A 86 -11.11 -1.55 4.44
C VAL A 86 -9.70 -1.67 3.85
N LEU A 87 -9.27 -2.90 3.53
CA LEU A 87 -7.98 -3.16 2.89
C LEU A 87 -7.89 -2.53 1.50
N LYS A 88 -8.93 -2.67 0.67
CA LYS A 88 -9.02 -2.04 -0.66
C LYS A 88 -8.79 -0.54 -0.58
N LYS A 89 -9.48 0.16 0.34
CA LYS A 89 -9.28 1.60 0.54
C LYS A 89 -7.84 1.95 0.95
N GLY A 90 -7.21 1.09 1.75
CA GLY A 90 -5.78 1.22 2.07
C GLY A 90 -4.90 1.12 0.82
N LEU A 91 -5.10 0.10 -0.01
CA LEU A 91 -4.35 -0.10 -1.25
C LEU A 91 -4.62 0.99 -2.30
N GLU A 92 -5.86 1.46 -2.44
CA GLU A 92 -6.30 2.55 -3.35
C GLU A 92 -5.62 3.90 -3.07
N PHE A 93 -5.05 4.04 -1.88
CA PHE A 93 -4.29 5.22 -1.48
C PHE A 93 -2.78 4.95 -1.48
N THR A 94 -2.34 3.92 -0.77
CA THR A 94 -0.94 3.71 -0.40
C THR A 94 -0.03 3.38 -1.57
N ILE A 95 -0.49 2.63 -2.57
CA ILE A 95 0.32 2.32 -3.76
C ILE A 95 0.75 3.61 -4.46
N SER A 96 -0.17 4.57 -4.63
CA SER A 96 0.16 5.86 -5.25
C SER A 96 1.14 6.68 -4.42
N VAL A 97 1.11 6.55 -3.09
CA VAL A 97 2.05 7.21 -2.19
C VAL A 97 3.45 6.63 -2.36
N PHE A 98 3.56 5.30 -2.39
CA PHE A 98 4.84 4.62 -2.55
C PHE A 98 5.44 4.84 -3.94
N THR A 99 4.62 4.77 -4.99
CA THR A 99 5.06 5.06 -6.36
C THR A 99 5.55 6.50 -6.52
N ALA A 100 4.97 7.46 -5.79
CA ALA A 100 5.47 8.85 -5.80
C ALA A 100 6.88 8.99 -5.21
N ALA A 101 7.28 8.08 -4.32
CA ALA A 101 8.63 8.06 -3.75
C ALA A 101 9.62 7.25 -4.60
N ASN A 102 9.15 6.23 -5.33
CA ASN A 102 9.94 5.50 -6.33
C ASN A 102 9.11 5.19 -7.58
N GLU A 103 9.26 6.03 -8.59
CA GLU A 103 8.51 5.96 -9.85
C GLU A 103 8.72 4.60 -10.55
N GLU A 104 9.97 4.20 -10.74
CA GLU A 104 10.31 3.03 -11.56
C GLU A 104 9.71 1.75 -10.97
N THR A 105 9.95 1.50 -9.68
CA THR A 105 9.40 0.31 -9.00
C THR A 105 7.87 0.38 -8.94
N GLY A 106 7.31 1.56 -8.70
CA GLY A 106 5.86 1.73 -8.59
C GLY A 106 5.12 1.48 -9.90
N PHE A 107 5.65 1.97 -11.02
CA PHE A 107 5.08 1.66 -12.33
C PHE A 107 5.25 0.19 -12.74
N LYS A 108 6.38 -0.44 -12.40
CA LYS A 108 6.56 -1.89 -12.57
C LYS A 108 5.49 -2.70 -11.80
N LEU A 109 5.09 -2.25 -10.61
CA LEU A 109 4.00 -2.88 -9.85
C LEU A 109 2.66 -2.75 -10.59
N PHE A 110 2.33 -1.57 -11.13
CA PHE A 110 1.11 -1.40 -11.93
C PHE A 110 1.11 -2.36 -13.13
N GLU A 111 2.18 -2.37 -13.92
CA GLU A 111 2.33 -3.25 -15.10
C GLU A 111 2.24 -4.73 -14.73
N LYS A 112 2.80 -5.13 -13.59
CA LYS A 112 2.74 -6.51 -13.11
C LYS A 112 1.32 -6.98 -12.82
N TRP A 113 0.42 -6.11 -12.36
CA TRP A 113 -0.87 -6.51 -11.79
C TRP A 113 -2.09 -6.22 -12.67
N ILE A 114 -1.99 -5.28 -13.60
CA ILE A 114 -3.09 -4.95 -14.52
C ILE A 114 -3.56 -6.21 -15.27
N GLY A 115 -4.87 -6.41 -15.32
CA GLY A 115 -5.55 -7.48 -16.03
C GLY A 115 -5.56 -8.82 -15.30
N LYS A 116 -4.89 -8.96 -14.15
CA LYS A 116 -4.84 -10.24 -13.41
C LYS A 116 -6.10 -10.51 -12.59
N ASN A 117 -6.77 -9.46 -12.11
CA ASN A 117 -7.94 -9.61 -11.24
C ASN A 117 -8.78 -8.33 -11.26
N LYS A 118 -10.09 -8.44 -11.46
CA LYS A 118 -11.01 -7.29 -11.55
C LYS A 118 -11.04 -6.39 -10.30
N ILE A 119 -10.84 -6.94 -9.11
CA ILE A 119 -10.76 -6.16 -7.86
C ILE A 119 -9.44 -5.39 -7.82
N ILE A 120 -8.34 -6.05 -8.17
CA ILE A 120 -7.02 -5.40 -8.26
C ILE A 120 -7.04 -4.30 -9.32
N ASP A 121 -7.63 -4.54 -10.49
CA ASP A 121 -7.76 -3.54 -11.56
C ASP A 121 -8.47 -2.27 -11.08
N LYS A 122 -9.53 -2.41 -10.27
CA LYS A 122 -10.21 -1.27 -9.65
C LYS A 122 -9.28 -0.51 -8.70
N ILE A 123 -8.54 -1.23 -7.83
CA ILE A 123 -7.54 -0.64 -6.92
C ILE A 123 -6.48 0.15 -7.70
N LEU A 124 -5.90 -0.44 -8.74
CA LEU A 124 -4.84 0.20 -9.53
C LEU A 124 -5.36 1.42 -10.27
N ARG A 125 -6.58 1.35 -10.82
CA ARG A 125 -7.22 2.49 -11.49
C ARG A 125 -7.35 3.69 -10.55
N GLU A 126 -7.80 3.48 -9.32
CA GLU A 126 -7.97 4.57 -8.34
C GLU A 126 -6.63 5.21 -7.95
N ASN A 127 -5.55 4.43 -7.91
CA ASN A 127 -4.20 4.94 -7.70
C ASN A 127 -3.68 5.74 -8.92
N LEU A 128 -3.84 5.23 -10.14
CA LEU A 128 -3.40 5.89 -11.38
C LEU A 128 -4.14 7.22 -11.62
N LYS A 129 -5.38 7.35 -11.14
CA LYS A 129 -6.14 8.61 -11.20
C LYS A 129 -5.57 9.71 -10.28
N LYS A 130 -4.75 9.39 -9.27
CA LYS A 130 -4.24 10.38 -8.32
C LYS A 130 -3.31 11.36 -9.03
N ASN A 131 -3.49 12.66 -8.76
CA ASN A 131 -2.69 13.73 -9.35
C ASN A 131 -1.17 13.52 -9.18
N ARG A 132 -0.74 12.95 -8.04
CA ARG A 132 0.68 12.65 -7.80
C ARG A 132 1.28 11.72 -8.86
N ILE A 133 0.51 10.74 -9.37
CA ILE A 133 0.99 9.77 -10.36
C ILE A 133 1.04 10.39 -11.75
N ARG A 134 0.00 11.13 -12.13
CA ARG A 134 -0.05 11.88 -13.39
C ARG A 134 1.12 12.87 -13.51
N LYS A 135 1.50 13.53 -12.41
CA LYS A 135 2.62 14.46 -12.37
C LYS A 135 4.00 13.79 -12.53
N LEU A 136 4.15 12.53 -12.10
CA LEU A 136 5.38 11.77 -12.33
C LEU A 136 5.54 11.45 -13.81
N ASN A 137 4.51 10.86 -14.41
CA ASN A 137 4.56 10.42 -15.79
C ASN A 137 3.16 10.31 -16.40
N ASN A 138 2.68 11.41 -16.97
CA ASN A 138 1.32 11.46 -17.52
C ASN A 138 1.12 10.49 -18.68
N ALA A 139 2.11 10.40 -19.58
CA ALA A 139 2.04 9.51 -20.74
C ALA A 139 1.91 8.04 -20.33
N ARG A 140 2.77 7.56 -19.42
CA ARG A 140 2.72 6.18 -18.91
C ARG A 140 1.42 5.92 -18.13
N THR A 141 0.98 6.89 -17.34
CA THR A 141 -0.29 6.80 -16.60
C THR A 141 -1.48 6.62 -17.54
N GLU A 142 -1.56 7.42 -18.61
CA GLU A 142 -2.63 7.32 -19.60
C GLU A 142 -2.60 6.00 -20.37
N GLN A 143 -1.42 5.48 -20.71
CA GLN A 143 -1.27 4.16 -21.32
C GLN A 143 -1.85 3.06 -20.43
N LEU A 144 -1.47 3.02 -19.16
CA LEU A 144 -1.96 2.01 -18.22
C LEU A 144 -3.47 2.13 -17.95
N LEU A 145 -3.98 3.37 -17.85
CA LEU A 145 -5.42 3.60 -17.70
C LEU A 145 -6.24 3.12 -18.91
N LYS A 146 -5.69 3.19 -20.13
CA LYS A 146 -6.34 2.66 -21.33
C LYS A 146 -6.43 1.14 -21.30
N ILE A 147 -5.42 0.45 -20.79
CA ILE A 147 -5.41 -1.03 -20.67
C ILE A 147 -6.47 -1.50 -19.67
N LEU A 148 -6.71 -0.71 -18.61
CA LEU A 148 -7.70 -1.06 -17.60
C LEU A 148 -9.15 -0.89 -18.10
N ASN A 149 -9.40 -0.16 -19.19
CA ASN A 149 -10.75 0.16 -19.69
C ASN A 149 -11.53 -1.05 -20.23
#